data_AF-A0A535QMG1-F1
#
_entry.id   AF-A0A535QMG1-F1
#
_cell.length_a   1.000
_cell.length_b   1.000
_cell.length_c   1.000
_cell.angle_alpha   90.00
_cell.angle_beta   90.00
_cell.angle_gamma   90.00
#
_symmetry.space_group_name_H-M   'P 1'
#
loop_
_entity.id
_entity.type
_entity.pdbx_description
1 polymer ?
#
loop_
_entity_poly.entity_id
_entity_poly.type
_entity_poly.pdbx_seq_one_letter_code
_entity_poly.pdbx_strand_id
1 'polypeptide(L)'
;MESRSTRVPASSAMPGHRSKAPAHGWRSRGPSRNLLAVPARIVSIQLCPGHRQPMQPVPTANLIRGLGIEGDKHAVSTSDRQVLLADQEALDEVGVEPGTIKENLTVEGLHVMGLPIGTRVRLGDSAVLEITKVCEPCFRMDEIRMGLQAELVGRRGMVARVINGGSIAVGDRITLEEAEPLAS
;
A
#
# COMPACT_ATOMS: atom_id res chain seq x y z
N MET A 1 19.00 73.05 -17.99
CA MET A 1 17.65 72.46 -17.94
C MET A 1 17.31 72.24 -16.48
N GLU A 2 16.61 73.22 -15.92
CA GLU A 2 16.31 73.38 -14.50
C GLU A 2 15.08 72.61 -14.05
N SER A 3 15.01 72.50 -12.72
CA SER A 3 14.15 71.70 -11.88
C SER A 3 12.78 72.31 -11.56
N ARG A 4 11.91 71.45 -11.00
CA ARG A 4 10.79 71.75 -10.06
C ARG A 4 9.56 72.43 -10.69
N SER A 5 8.32 72.27 -10.23
CA SER A 5 7.61 71.43 -9.26
C SER A 5 6.26 72.12 -9.09
N THR A 6 5.13 71.39 -9.05
CA THR A 6 3.88 71.60 -8.24
C THR A 6 2.70 71.02 -9.02
N ARG A 7 2.01 69.95 -8.59
CA ARG A 7 1.17 69.66 -7.39
C ARG A 7 -0.33 69.73 -7.77
N VAL A 8 -0.95 68.54 -7.67
CA VAL A 8 -2.34 68.04 -7.61
C VAL A 8 -3.49 69.04 -7.30
N PRO A 9 -4.78 68.70 -7.59
CA PRO A 9 -5.57 67.95 -6.61
C PRO A 9 -6.55 66.89 -7.16
N ALA A 10 -7.09 66.15 -6.18
CA ALA A 10 -7.82 64.89 -6.22
C ALA A 10 -9.25 64.94 -6.77
N SER A 11 -9.80 63.77 -7.10
CA SER A 11 -11.23 63.49 -6.88
C SER A 11 -11.49 61.99 -6.72
N SER A 12 -12.57 61.73 -5.99
CA SER A 12 -12.93 60.57 -5.17
C SER A 12 -13.78 59.50 -5.88
N ALA A 13 -13.92 58.38 -5.16
CA ALA A 13 -15.09 57.49 -5.06
C ALA A 13 -15.17 56.24 -5.97
N MET A 14 -15.11 55.08 -5.31
CA MET A 14 -15.72 53.79 -5.69
C MET A 14 -17.25 53.88 -5.52
N PRO A 15 -18.08 53.13 -6.28
CA PRO A 15 -18.48 51.82 -5.77
C PRO A 15 -18.73 50.72 -6.83
N GLY A 16 -18.33 49.50 -6.46
CA GLY A 16 -19.07 48.24 -6.59
C GLY A 16 -19.78 47.88 -7.90
N HIS A 17 -19.29 46.82 -8.54
CA HIS A 17 -20.17 45.82 -9.13
C HIS A 17 -19.67 44.40 -8.86
N ARG A 18 -20.43 43.69 -8.01
CA ARG A 18 -20.45 42.23 -7.92
C ARG A 18 -20.99 41.68 -9.24
N SER A 19 -20.21 40.84 -9.90
CA SER A 19 -20.73 39.90 -10.90
C SER A 19 -20.40 38.48 -10.42
N LYS A 20 -21.43 37.81 -9.89
CA LYS A 20 -21.40 36.39 -9.55
C LYS A 20 -21.29 35.58 -10.84
N ALA A 21 -20.22 34.82 -11.01
CA ALA A 21 -20.17 33.76 -12.02
C ALA A 21 -21.06 32.58 -11.59
N PRO A 22 -21.81 31.93 -12.49
CA PRO A 22 -22.65 30.80 -12.13
C PRO A 22 -21.82 29.54 -11.93
N ALA A 23 -22.04 28.89 -10.79
CA ALA A 23 -21.58 27.55 -10.50
C ALA A 23 -22.40 26.55 -11.34
N HIS A 24 -21.84 26.09 -12.45
CA HIS A 24 -22.37 24.92 -13.16
C HIS A 24 -21.58 23.68 -12.74
N GLY A 25 -22.30 22.85 -11.98
CA GLY A 25 -21.79 21.67 -11.30
C GLY A 25 -21.15 20.67 -12.24
N TRP A 26 -19.87 20.40 -11.98
CA TRP A 26 -19.21 19.18 -12.43
C TRP A 26 -19.80 18.04 -11.60
N ARG A 27 -20.79 17.34 -12.16
CA ARG A 27 -21.12 16.00 -11.69
C ARG A 27 -19.95 15.11 -12.05
N SER A 28 -19.07 14.84 -11.09
CA SER A 28 -18.10 13.75 -11.20
C SER A 28 -18.88 12.46 -11.40
N ARG A 29 -18.89 11.97 -12.65
CA ARG A 29 -19.25 10.58 -12.91
C ARG A 29 -18.15 9.75 -12.25
N GLY A 30 -18.47 9.16 -11.09
CA GLY A 30 -17.60 8.19 -10.45
C GLY A 30 -17.27 7.05 -11.44
N PRO A 31 -16.09 6.42 -11.31
CA PRO A 31 -15.67 5.41 -12.26
C PRO A 31 -16.70 4.27 -12.28
N SER A 32 -17.08 3.87 -13.49
CA SER A 32 -17.93 2.71 -13.77
C SER A 32 -17.39 1.50 -13.02
N ARG A 33 -18.19 0.96 -12.08
CA ARG A 33 -17.93 -0.31 -11.39
C ARG A 33 -17.79 -1.40 -12.45
N ASN A 34 -16.55 -1.79 -12.74
CA ASN A 34 -16.25 -2.89 -13.63
C ASN A 34 -16.70 -4.18 -12.93
N LEU A 35 -17.66 -4.89 -13.52
CA LEU A 35 -18.42 -5.97 -12.88
C LEU A 35 -17.70 -7.35 -12.93
N LEU A 36 -16.37 -7.36 -13.11
CA LEU A 36 -15.55 -8.57 -13.20
C LEU A 36 -14.21 -8.47 -12.46
N ALA A 37 -14.06 -7.52 -11.52
CA ALA A 37 -12.87 -7.50 -10.66
C ALA A 37 -12.94 -8.70 -9.71
N VAL A 38 -11.97 -9.62 -9.82
CA VAL A 38 -11.79 -10.70 -8.84
C VAL A 38 -11.57 -10.03 -7.48
N PRO A 39 -12.38 -10.34 -6.45
CA PRO A 39 -12.22 -9.71 -5.15
C PRO A 39 -10.88 -10.10 -4.56
N ALA A 40 -10.12 -9.12 -4.10
CA ALA A 40 -8.81 -9.36 -3.53
C ALA A 40 -8.91 -10.28 -2.30
N ARG A 41 -8.00 -11.25 -2.19
CA ARG A 41 -8.02 -12.23 -1.09
C ARG A 41 -6.62 -12.73 -0.73
N ILE A 42 -6.50 -13.34 0.45
CA ILE A 42 -5.33 -14.10 0.85
C ILE A 42 -5.34 -15.48 0.18
N VAL A 43 -4.28 -15.81 -0.56
CA VAL A 43 -4.09 -17.12 -1.20
C VAL A 43 -3.27 -18.04 -0.31
N SER A 44 -2.24 -17.51 0.34
CA SER A 44 -1.36 -18.28 1.22
C SER A 44 -0.86 -17.44 2.38
N ILE A 45 -0.67 -18.09 3.53
CA ILE A 45 -0.04 -17.51 4.72
C ILE A 45 1.19 -18.36 5.07
N GLN A 46 2.30 -17.69 5.33
CA GLN A 46 3.62 -18.29 5.51
C GLN A 46 4.29 -17.67 6.75
N LEU A 47 4.79 -18.52 7.65
CA LEU A 47 5.59 -18.11 8.81
C LEU A 47 7.06 -18.41 8.57
N CYS A 48 7.94 -17.49 8.98
CA CYS A 48 9.37 -17.71 9.04
C CYS A 48 9.79 -18.04 10.48
N PRO A 49 9.89 -19.32 10.87
CA PRO A 49 10.17 -19.73 12.26
C PRO A 49 11.61 -19.38 12.71
N GLY A 50 12.53 -19.09 11.78
CA GLY A 50 13.92 -18.81 12.14
C GLY A 50 14.84 -18.46 10.98
N HIS A 51 16.10 -18.15 11.31
CA HIS A 51 17.11 -17.80 10.33
C HIS A 51 17.41 -18.97 9.40
N ARG A 52 17.37 -18.73 8.08
CA ARG A 52 17.56 -19.72 7.00
C ARG A 52 16.62 -20.93 7.05
N GLN A 53 15.57 -20.90 7.88
CA GLN A 53 14.57 -21.95 7.89
C GLN A 53 13.63 -21.81 6.68
N PRO A 54 13.09 -22.93 6.18
CA PRO A 54 12.01 -22.89 5.19
C PRO A 54 10.80 -22.12 5.77
N MET A 55 10.03 -21.50 4.88
CA MET A 55 8.74 -20.93 5.31
C MET A 55 7.80 -22.08 5.66
N GLN A 56 6.94 -21.85 6.64
CA GLN A 56 5.92 -22.81 7.06
C GLN A 56 4.55 -22.29 6.62
N PRO A 57 3.88 -22.98 5.67
CA PRO A 57 2.52 -22.62 5.29
C PRO A 57 1.57 -22.93 6.45
N VAL A 58 0.66 -22.00 6.75
CA VAL A 58 -0.35 -22.14 7.79
C VAL A 58 -1.73 -21.75 7.25
N PRO A 59 -2.83 -22.40 7.70
CA PRO A 59 -4.18 -22.04 7.26
C PRO A 59 -4.65 -20.72 7.86
N THR A 60 -4.10 -20.34 9.02
CA THR A 60 -4.46 -19.15 9.80
C THR A 60 -3.24 -18.57 10.49
N ALA A 61 -3.23 -17.27 10.74
CA ALA A 61 -2.21 -16.61 11.55
C ALA A 61 -2.79 -15.46 12.37
N ASN A 62 -2.14 -15.13 13.48
CA ASN A 62 -2.52 -14.03 14.36
C ASN A 62 -1.59 -12.84 14.16
N LEU A 63 -2.15 -11.69 13.79
CA LEU A 63 -1.42 -10.44 13.64
C LEU A 63 -1.44 -9.65 14.95
N ILE A 64 -0.27 -9.25 15.41
CA ILE A 64 -0.08 -8.49 16.65
C ILE A 64 0.32 -7.06 16.30
N ARG A 65 -0.49 -6.10 16.77
CA ARG A 65 -0.30 -4.67 16.51
C ARG A 65 1.11 -4.23 16.86
N GLY A 66 1.77 -3.58 15.91
CA GLY A 66 3.11 -3.03 16.06
C GLY A 66 4.20 -4.07 16.26
N LEU A 67 3.90 -5.38 16.16
CA LEU A 67 4.88 -6.44 16.33
C LEU A 67 5.07 -7.24 15.03
N GLY A 68 3.99 -7.72 14.41
CA GLY A 68 4.04 -8.58 13.22
C GLY A 68 3.16 -9.81 13.38
N ILE A 69 3.55 -10.93 12.78
CA ILE A 69 2.81 -12.19 12.86
C ILE A 69 3.31 -13.01 14.05
N GLU A 70 2.39 -13.49 14.89
CA GLU A 70 2.73 -14.39 16.00
C GLU A 70 3.51 -15.62 15.49
N GLY A 71 4.65 -15.91 16.13
CA GLY A 71 5.54 -17.03 15.75
C GLY A 71 6.48 -16.76 14.57
N ASP A 72 6.40 -15.60 13.92
CA ASP A 72 7.33 -15.21 12.85
C ASP A 72 8.57 -14.51 13.42
N LYS A 73 9.76 -14.84 12.92
CA LYS A 73 11.02 -14.23 13.37
C LYS A 73 11.10 -12.71 13.12
N HIS A 74 10.34 -12.19 12.16
CA HIS A 74 10.29 -10.77 11.81
C HIS A 74 9.28 -10.01 12.67
N ALA A 75 8.63 -10.69 13.62
CA ALA A 75 7.77 -10.09 14.63
C ALA A 75 8.59 -9.28 15.65
N VAL A 76 9.07 -8.11 15.24
CA VAL A 76 9.99 -7.24 15.98
C VAL A 76 9.38 -5.85 16.05
N SER A 77 9.15 -5.36 17.28
CA SER A 77 8.41 -4.10 17.51
C SER A 77 9.11 -2.84 17.02
N THR A 78 10.43 -2.89 16.88
CA THR A 78 11.24 -1.80 16.33
C THR A 78 11.38 -1.84 14.80
N SER A 79 10.82 -2.88 14.15
CA SER A 79 10.90 -3.07 12.70
C SER A 79 9.66 -2.53 12.01
N ASP A 80 9.87 -1.85 10.89
CA ASP A 80 8.86 -1.46 9.91
C ASP A 80 8.65 -2.53 8.83
N ARG A 81 9.34 -3.68 8.93
CA ARG A 81 9.27 -4.86 8.04
C ARG A 81 8.61 -6.04 8.75
N GLN A 82 7.36 -5.88 9.15
CA GLN A 82 6.68 -6.86 10.00
C GLN A 82 5.99 -7.96 9.19
N VAL A 83 5.44 -7.60 8.03
CA VAL A 83 4.74 -8.52 7.12
C VAL A 83 5.17 -8.20 5.70
N LEU A 84 5.57 -9.21 4.92
CA LEU A 84 5.83 -9.06 3.48
C LEU A 84 4.65 -9.61 2.67
N LEU A 85 4.11 -8.81 1.77
CA LEU A 85 3.04 -9.18 0.83
C LEU A 85 3.61 -9.30 -0.58
N ALA A 86 3.14 -10.30 -1.33
CA ALA A 86 3.39 -10.42 -2.77
C ALA A 86 2.11 -10.87 -3.50
N ASP A 87 1.92 -10.41 -4.73
CA ASP A 87 0.83 -10.84 -5.60
C ASP A 87 1.10 -12.26 -6.13
N GLN A 88 0.09 -13.14 -6.09
CA GLN A 88 0.12 -14.47 -6.69
C GLN A 88 0.46 -14.36 -8.19
N GLU A 89 -0.12 -13.37 -8.86
CA GLU A 89 0.11 -13.07 -10.27
C GLU A 89 1.59 -12.81 -10.57
N ALA A 90 2.29 -12.12 -9.66
CA ALA A 90 3.73 -11.86 -9.81
C ALA A 90 4.58 -13.12 -9.60
N LEU A 91 4.15 -14.03 -8.74
CA LEU A 91 4.83 -15.32 -8.51
C LEU A 91 4.65 -16.26 -9.70
N ASP A 92 3.44 -16.33 -10.24
CA ASP A 92 3.11 -17.15 -11.41
C ASP A 92 3.91 -16.71 -12.64
N GLU A 93 4.03 -15.40 -12.87
CA GLU A 93 4.81 -14.84 -13.98
C GLU A 93 6.29 -15.24 -13.93
N VAL A 94 6.86 -15.41 -12.75
CA VAL A 94 8.24 -15.88 -12.58
C VAL A 94 8.31 -17.39 -12.30
N GLY A 95 7.19 -18.10 -12.28
CA GLY A 95 7.14 -19.55 -12.06
C GLY A 95 7.73 -19.99 -10.73
N VAL A 96 7.31 -19.36 -9.62
CA VAL A 96 7.66 -19.78 -8.25
C VAL A 96 6.40 -19.96 -7.40
N GLU A 97 6.47 -20.87 -6.43
CA GLU A 97 5.35 -21.16 -5.53
C GLU A 97 5.24 -20.13 -4.39
N PRO A 98 4.06 -19.97 -3.77
CA PRO A 98 3.89 -19.20 -2.54
C PRO A 98 4.90 -19.56 -1.44
N GLY A 99 5.44 -18.53 -0.77
CA GLY A 99 6.45 -18.63 0.27
C GLY A 99 7.88 -18.80 -0.25
N THR A 100 8.06 -19.10 -1.55
CA THR A 100 9.39 -19.33 -2.14
C THR A 100 10.30 -18.12 -1.97
N ILE A 101 9.75 -16.93 -2.23
CA ILE A 101 10.52 -15.68 -2.11
C ILE A 101 10.60 -15.18 -0.67
N LYS A 102 10.04 -15.89 0.33
CA LYS A 102 9.97 -15.53 1.76
C LYS A 102 8.96 -14.44 2.10
N GLU A 103 7.94 -14.23 1.29
CA GLU A 103 6.76 -13.46 1.66
C GLU A 103 5.93 -14.16 2.72
N ASN A 104 5.25 -13.37 3.55
CA ASN A 104 4.35 -13.90 4.57
C ASN A 104 2.94 -14.09 4.03
N LEU A 105 2.48 -13.16 3.19
CA LEU A 105 1.15 -13.19 2.59
C LEU A 105 1.28 -13.19 1.08
N THR A 106 0.79 -14.25 0.46
CA THR A 106 0.52 -14.26 -0.98
C THR A 106 -0.93 -13.88 -1.16
N VAL A 107 -1.18 -12.87 -1.98
CA VAL A 107 -2.51 -12.29 -2.20
C VAL A 107 -2.84 -12.31 -3.69
N GLU A 108 -4.12 -12.32 -4.04
CA GLU A 108 -4.56 -12.21 -5.43
C GLU A 108 -5.46 -10.98 -5.57
N GLY A 109 -5.44 -10.32 -6.74
CA GLY A 109 -6.34 -9.24 -7.10
C GLY A 109 -6.10 -7.91 -6.38
N LEU A 110 -5.02 -7.77 -5.62
CA LEU A 110 -4.69 -6.54 -4.87
C LEU A 110 -3.81 -5.58 -5.67
N HIS A 111 -2.90 -6.11 -6.50
CA HIS A 111 -1.84 -5.33 -7.16
C HIS A 111 -0.98 -4.61 -6.11
N VAL A 112 -0.36 -5.39 -5.22
CA VAL A 112 0.46 -4.95 -4.07
C VAL A 112 1.46 -3.86 -4.49
N MET A 113 2.19 -4.06 -5.59
CA MET A 113 3.22 -3.10 -6.05
C MET A 113 2.67 -1.74 -6.48
N GLY A 114 1.36 -1.65 -6.76
CA GLY A 114 0.69 -0.39 -7.10
C GLY A 114 0.24 0.42 -5.89
N LEU A 115 0.39 -0.10 -4.67
CA LEU A 115 -0.09 0.57 -3.45
C LEU A 115 0.88 1.68 -3.01
N PRO A 116 0.41 2.93 -2.82
CA PRO A 116 1.22 3.96 -2.21
C PRO A 116 1.69 3.59 -0.80
N ILE A 117 2.89 4.03 -0.41
CA ILE A 117 3.33 3.96 1.00
C ILE A 117 2.32 4.72 1.88
N GLY A 118 1.98 4.14 3.03
CA GLY A 118 0.93 4.64 3.93
C GLY A 118 -0.46 4.08 3.65
N THR A 119 -0.64 3.34 2.55
CA THR A 119 -1.93 2.67 2.26
C THR A 119 -2.26 1.65 3.34
N ARG A 120 -3.50 1.68 3.84
CA ARG A 120 -4.01 0.72 4.80
C ARG A 120 -4.78 -0.40 4.09
N VAL A 121 -4.36 -1.63 4.38
CA VAL A 121 -4.89 -2.86 3.79
C VAL A 121 -5.55 -3.66 4.91
N ARG A 122 -6.87 -3.78 4.85
CA ARG A 122 -7.65 -4.62 5.77
C ARG A 122 -7.69 -6.05 5.26
N LEU A 123 -7.46 -6.98 6.18
CA LEU A 123 -7.46 -8.42 5.98
C LEU A 123 -8.54 -9.06 6.84
N GLY A 124 -9.47 -9.78 6.22
CA GLY A 124 -10.59 -10.39 6.92
C GLY A 124 -11.43 -9.34 7.64
N ASP A 125 -11.85 -9.66 8.86
CA ASP A 125 -12.80 -8.82 9.60
C ASP A 125 -12.16 -7.60 10.29
N SER A 126 -10.93 -7.76 10.79
CA SER A 126 -10.37 -6.81 11.77
C SER A 126 -8.90 -6.43 11.55
N ALA A 127 -8.08 -7.30 10.97
CA ALA A 127 -6.65 -7.01 10.90
C ALA A 127 -6.36 -5.92 9.85
N VAL A 128 -5.47 -4.99 10.18
CA VAL A 128 -5.10 -3.89 9.28
C VAL A 128 -3.59 -3.77 9.22
N LEU A 129 -3.08 -3.80 8.00
CA LEU A 129 -1.68 -3.53 7.68
C LEU A 129 -1.55 -2.14 7.08
N GLU A 130 -0.40 -1.50 7.27
CA GLU A 130 -0.03 -0.28 6.54
C GLU A 130 1.24 -0.54 5.73
N ILE A 131 1.18 -0.28 4.44
CA ILE A 131 2.32 -0.41 3.52
C ILE A 131 3.41 0.58 3.95
N THR A 132 4.60 0.08 4.25
CA THR A 132 5.70 0.93 4.72
C THR A 132 6.74 1.16 3.64
N LYS A 133 6.99 0.16 2.77
CA LYS A 133 8.21 0.13 1.96
C LYS A 133 8.14 -0.91 0.85
N VAL A 134 8.77 -0.63 -0.29
CA VAL A 134 9.00 -1.63 -1.34
C VAL A 134 10.01 -2.67 -0.85
N CYS A 135 9.75 -3.95 -1.09
CA CYS A 135 10.73 -4.99 -0.82
C CYS A 135 11.60 -5.19 -2.07
N GLU A 136 12.77 -4.58 -2.13
CA GLU A 136 13.67 -4.80 -3.26
C GLU A 136 14.21 -6.26 -3.30
N PRO A 137 14.28 -6.90 -4.47
CA PRO A 137 14.88 -8.21 -4.61
C PRO A 137 16.40 -8.12 -4.35
N CYS A 138 16.93 -9.08 -3.58
CA CYS A 138 18.36 -9.16 -3.27
C CYS A 138 18.96 -10.46 -3.82
N PHE A 139 20.29 -10.59 -3.74
CA PHE A 139 21.04 -11.76 -4.22
C PHE A 139 20.51 -13.12 -3.73
N ARG A 140 19.79 -13.15 -2.59
CA ARG A 140 19.17 -14.38 -2.08
C ARG A 140 18.08 -14.94 -2.99
N MET A 141 17.54 -14.14 -3.91
CA MET A 141 16.60 -14.65 -4.92
C MET A 141 17.32 -15.54 -5.94
N ASP A 142 18.56 -15.20 -6.31
CA ASP A 142 19.36 -16.02 -7.21
C ASP A 142 19.84 -17.33 -6.55
N GLU A 143 19.89 -17.40 -5.22
CA GLU A 143 20.11 -18.64 -4.47
C GLU A 143 18.93 -19.62 -4.63
N ILE A 144 17.73 -19.14 -4.91
CA ILE A 144 16.53 -19.97 -5.19
C ILE A 144 16.59 -20.45 -6.63
N ARG A 145 16.77 -19.52 -7.58
CA ARG A 145 16.93 -19.79 -9.01
C ARG A 145 17.73 -18.68 -9.63
N MET A 146 18.81 -19.02 -10.33
CA MET A 146 19.66 -18.05 -11.03
C MET A 146 18.83 -17.16 -11.97
N GLY A 147 18.96 -15.84 -11.84
CA GLY A 147 18.26 -14.84 -12.64
C GLY A 147 16.95 -14.34 -12.00
N LEU A 148 16.44 -15.03 -10.98
CA LEU A 148 15.20 -14.67 -10.31
C LEU A 148 15.27 -13.28 -9.66
N GLN A 149 16.45 -12.84 -9.19
CA GLN A 149 16.59 -11.48 -8.66
C GLN A 149 16.21 -10.42 -9.70
N ALA A 150 16.69 -10.58 -10.94
CA ALA A 150 16.45 -9.63 -12.02
C ALA A 150 14.99 -9.68 -12.48
N GLU A 151 14.40 -10.87 -12.56
CA GLU A 151 12.99 -11.05 -12.90
C GLU A 151 12.06 -10.40 -11.87
N LEU A 152 12.43 -10.42 -10.58
CA LEU A 152 11.63 -9.85 -9.49
C LEU A 152 11.71 -8.32 -9.36
N VAL A 153 12.50 -7.62 -10.19
CA VAL A 153 12.57 -6.16 -10.16
C VAL A 153 11.20 -5.56 -10.47
N GLY A 154 10.70 -4.69 -9.58
CA GLY A 154 9.39 -4.05 -9.70
C GLY A 154 8.18 -4.95 -9.39
N ARG A 155 8.39 -6.21 -9.00
CA ARG A 155 7.31 -7.18 -8.71
C ARG A 155 7.50 -7.99 -7.43
N ARG A 156 8.59 -7.77 -6.70
CA ARG A 156 8.95 -8.55 -5.51
C ARG A 156 7.91 -8.46 -4.38
N GLY A 157 7.14 -7.37 -4.31
CA GLY A 157 6.14 -7.15 -3.27
C GLY A 157 6.53 -6.01 -2.31
N MET A 158 5.71 -5.80 -1.29
CA MET A 158 5.86 -4.69 -0.35
C MET A 158 5.82 -5.18 1.09
N VAL A 159 6.59 -4.52 1.95
CA VAL A 159 6.51 -4.75 3.40
C VAL A 159 5.53 -3.79 4.04
N ALA A 160 4.95 -4.26 5.13
CA ALA A 160 3.95 -3.56 5.90
C ALA A 160 4.18 -3.72 7.41
N ARG A 161 3.55 -2.83 8.18
CA ARG A 161 3.43 -2.91 9.63
C ARG A 161 1.99 -3.22 10.04
N VAL A 162 1.80 -3.90 11.17
CA VAL A 162 0.46 -4.20 11.70
C VAL A 162 -0.06 -2.98 12.48
N ILE A 163 -1.09 -2.32 11.96
CA ILE A 163 -1.74 -1.17 12.61
C ILE A 163 -2.83 -1.61 13.57
N ASN A 164 -3.58 -2.64 13.17
CA ASN A 164 -4.57 -3.30 14.00
C ASN A 164 -4.36 -4.82 13.93
N GLY A 165 -4.30 -5.45 15.10
CA GLY A 165 -4.16 -6.89 15.20
C GLY A 165 -5.45 -7.63 14.88
N GLY A 166 -5.35 -8.94 14.71
CA GLY A 166 -6.48 -9.80 14.39
C GLY A 166 -6.04 -11.13 13.80
N SER A 167 -6.93 -12.12 13.87
CA SER A 167 -6.73 -13.39 13.18
C SER A 167 -7.05 -13.22 11.71
N ILE A 168 -6.22 -13.84 10.86
CA ILE A 168 -6.42 -13.96 9.42
C ILE A 168 -6.41 -15.43 9.01
N ALA A 169 -7.10 -15.75 7.93
CA ALA A 169 -7.19 -17.08 7.34
C ALA A 169 -6.95 -17.04 5.82
N VAL A 170 -6.48 -18.16 5.27
CA VAL A 170 -6.47 -18.36 3.82
C VAL A 170 -7.89 -18.22 3.28
N GLY A 171 -8.06 -17.46 2.21
CA GLY A 171 -9.35 -17.13 1.61
C GLY A 171 -9.97 -15.82 2.15
N ASP A 172 -9.41 -15.22 3.20
CA ASP A 172 -9.92 -13.94 3.71
C ASP A 172 -9.88 -12.85 2.65
N ARG A 173 -10.95 -12.07 2.60
CA ARG A 173 -11.06 -10.92 1.71
C ARG A 173 -10.08 -9.82 2.12
N ILE A 174 -9.64 -9.08 1.12
CA ILE A 174 -8.78 -7.91 1.28
C ILE A 174 -9.52 -6.69 0.75
N THR A 175 -9.47 -5.61 1.53
CA THR A 175 -10.03 -4.31 1.14
C THR A 175 -9.06 -3.20 1.51
N LEU A 176 -9.01 -2.15 0.70
CA LEU A 176 -8.26 -0.94 1.04
C LEU A 176 -9.13 -0.05 1.94
N GLU A 177 -8.56 0.47 3.02
CA GLU A 177 -9.21 1.51 3.81
C GLU A 177 -9.00 2.87 3.14
N GLU A 178 -10.04 3.70 3.12
CA GLU A 178 -9.90 5.08 2.65
C GLU A 178 -8.87 5.81 3.53
N ALA A 179 -7.89 6.46 2.90
CA ALA A 179 -7.02 7.36 3.63
C ALA A 179 -7.87 8.48 4.23
N GLU A 180 -7.76 8.72 5.54
CA GLU A 180 -8.36 9.94 6.10
C GLU A 180 -7.77 11.14 5.36
N PRO A 181 -8.62 12.03 4.80
CA PRO A 181 -8.10 13.23 4.17
C PRO A 181 -7.31 14.01 5.21
N LEU A 182 -6.05 14.31 4.90
CA LEU A 182 -5.19 15.16 5.71
C LEU A 182 -5.97 16.43 6.09
N ALA A 183 -6.37 16.54 7.35
CA ALA A 183 -6.97 17.75 7.87
C ALA A 183 -5.96 18.90 7.66
N SER A 184 -6.38 19.89 6.89
CA SER A 184 -5.60 21.08 6.52
C SER A 184 -5.36 22.00 7.70
#